data_AF-A0A9X7ASC5-F1
#
_entry.id   AF-A0A9X7ASC5-F1
#
_cell.length_a   1.000
_cell.length_b   1.000
_cell.length_c   1.000
_cell.angle_alpha   90.00
_cell.angle_beta   90.00
_cell.angle_gamma   90.00
#
_symmetry.space_group_name_H-M   'P 1'
#
loop_
_entity.id
_entity.type
_entity.pdbx_description
1 polymer ?
#
loop_
_entity_poly.entity_id
_entity_poly.type
_entity_poly.pdbx_seq_one_letter_code
_entity_poly.pdbx_strand_id
1 'polypeptide(L)'
;MERNMDLREVKKKINESRVSKLQVELFNWNGDEDESGFDLMVNLLDSNEDLLEDMVVIIYKQEEETKAQAEAKKIHKNLAEHYTWMEVKYTETHE
;
A
#
# COMPACT_ATOMS: atom_id res chain seq x y z
N MET A 1 30.70 11.29 -3.37
CA MET A 1 29.53 10.79 -4.11
C MET A 1 28.77 9.88 -3.17
N GLU A 2 27.67 10.36 -2.61
CA GLU A 2 26.74 9.51 -1.87
C GLU A 2 25.95 8.71 -2.90
N ARG A 3 26.19 7.40 -2.96
CA ARG A 3 25.30 6.47 -3.64
C ARG A 3 24.24 6.05 -2.61
N ASN A 4 23.11 6.74 -2.63
CA ASN A 4 21.88 6.27 -1.98
C ASN A 4 20.84 6.11 -3.07
N MET A 5 20.68 4.88 -3.56
CA MET A 5 19.58 4.48 -4.41
C MET A 5 19.52 2.95 -4.33
N ASP A 6 18.62 2.45 -3.49
CA ASP A 6 18.31 1.02 -3.34
C ASP A 6 17.24 0.71 -4.40
N LEU A 7 17.64 -0.05 -5.42
CA LEU A 7 17.06 -0.24 -6.76
C LEU A 7 15.68 -0.96 -6.81
N ARG A 8 14.72 -0.63 -5.93
CA ARG A 8 13.28 -0.96 -6.12
C ARG A 8 12.51 0.19 -6.77
N GLU A 9 13.18 0.90 -7.67
CA GLU A 9 13.14 2.37 -7.73
C GLU A 9 11.91 3.04 -8.34
N VAL A 10 10.94 2.28 -8.87
CA VAL A 10 9.69 2.87 -9.37
C VAL A 10 8.49 2.15 -8.76
N LYS A 11 8.06 2.65 -7.60
CA LYS A 11 6.78 2.27 -6.98
C LYS A 11 5.65 3.14 -7.53
N LYS A 12 4.79 2.58 -8.38
CA LYS A 12 3.54 3.20 -8.83
C LYS A 12 2.41 2.82 -7.88
N LYS A 13 1.79 3.82 -7.24
CA LYS A 13 0.62 3.63 -6.36
C LYS A 13 -0.60 3.18 -7.18
N ILE A 14 -1.14 2.01 -6.87
CA ILE A 14 -2.30 1.40 -7.52
C ILE A 14 -3.59 1.72 -6.77
N ASN A 15 -3.56 1.63 -5.45
CA ASN A 15 -4.69 2.04 -4.63
C ASN A 15 -4.22 2.67 -3.32
N GLU A 16 -5.10 3.46 -2.75
CA GLU A 16 -4.97 4.00 -1.41
C GLU A 16 -6.31 3.90 -0.70
N SER A 17 -6.26 3.53 0.56
CA SER A 17 -7.38 3.53 1.46
C SER A 17 -6.99 4.21 2.75
N ARG A 18 -7.89 5.02 3.32
CA ARG A 18 -7.70 5.59 4.66
C ARG A 18 -8.85 5.23 5.59
N VAL A 19 -8.49 4.78 6.79
CA VAL A 19 -9.40 4.52 7.91
C VAL A 19 -8.77 5.09 9.17
N SER A 20 -9.27 6.24 9.65
CA SER A 20 -8.67 6.93 10.80
C SER A 20 -7.20 7.26 10.57
N LYS A 21 -6.33 6.84 11.49
CA LYS A 21 -4.87 6.91 11.41
C LYS A 21 -4.24 5.81 10.55
N LEU A 22 -5.01 4.87 9.99
CA LEU A 22 -4.44 3.80 9.18
C LEU A 22 -4.59 4.13 7.69
N GLN A 23 -3.49 4.00 6.95
CA GLN A 23 -3.45 4.12 5.51
C GLN A 23 -3.02 2.77 4.93
N VAL A 24 -3.77 2.25 3.96
CA VAL A 24 -3.44 1.03 3.24
C VAL A 24 -3.14 1.41 1.80
N GLU A 25 -1.97 1.04 1.30
CA GLU A 25 -1.53 1.38 -0.04
C GLU A 25 -0.99 0.15 -0.74
N LEU A 26 -1.44 -0.06 -1.97
CA LEU A 26 -0.85 -1.05 -2.87
C LEU A 26 0.02 -0.32 -3.87
N PHE A 27 1.28 -0.71 -3.95
CA PHE A 27 2.22 -0.20 -4.95
C PHE A 27 2.61 -1.33 -5.88
N ASN A 28 2.61 -1.06 -7.18
CA ASN A 28 3.35 -1.88 -8.14
C ASN A 28 4.79 -1.37 -8.15
N TRP A 29 5.76 -2.26 -8.05
CA TRP A 29 7.16 -1.94 -8.23
C TRP A 29 7.74 -2.73 -9.41
N ASN A 30 8.54 -2.05 -10.20
CA ASN A 30 9.39 -2.66 -11.23
C ASN A 30 10.83 -2.54 -10.77
N GLY A 31 11.45 -3.67 -10.44
CA GLY A 31 12.88 -3.80 -10.19
C GLY A 31 13.65 -4.09 -11.47
N ASP A 32 14.97 -4.19 -11.35
CA ASP A 32 15.85 -4.66 -12.42
C ASP A 32 15.76 -6.19 -12.57
N GLU A 33 16.10 -6.70 -13.76
CA GLU A 33 16.26 -8.15 -14.04
C GLU A 33 15.03 -9.03 -13.76
N ASP A 34 13.86 -8.66 -14.30
CA ASP A 34 12.60 -9.41 -14.25
C ASP A 34 11.96 -9.54 -12.85
N GLU A 35 12.49 -8.84 -11.85
CA GLU A 35 11.81 -8.70 -10.56
C GLU A 35 10.78 -7.56 -10.66
N SER A 36 9.52 -7.92 -10.88
CA SER A 36 8.38 -7.00 -10.69
C SER A 36 7.36 -7.61 -9.75
N GLY A 37 6.61 -6.75 -9.07
CA GLY A 37 5.67 -7.21 -8.08
C GLY A 37 4.86 -6.10 -7.46
N PHE A 38 4.21 -6.43 -6.35
CA PHE A 38 3.38 -5.52 -5.61
C PHE A 38 3.76 -5.51 -4.13
N ASP A 39 3.87 -4.31 -3.58
CA ASP A 39 4.02 -4.08 -2.14
C ASP A 39 2.68 -3.59 -1.60
N LEU A 40 2.04 -4.38 -0.75
CA LEU A 40 0.88 -3.96 0.03
C LEU A 40 1.37 -3.47 1.38
N MET A 41 1.23 -2.16 1.64
CA MET A 41 1.70 -1.49 2.84
C MET A 41 0.52 -1.03 3.69
N VAL A 42 0.63 -1.23 5.00
CA VAL A 42 -0.29 -0.69 6.01
C VAL A 42 0.50 0.23 6.92
N ASN A 43 0.19 1.52 6.84
CA ASN A 43 0.91 2.61 7.47
C ASN A 43 0.05 3.24 8.57
N LEU A 44 0.70 3.62 9.67
CA LEU A 44 0.09 4.42 10.74
C LEU A 44 0.49 5.88 10.55
N LEU A 45 -0.52 6.76 10.52
CA LEU A 45 -0.40 8.20 10.36
C LEU A 45 -0.70 8.94 11.66
N ASP A 46 -0.11 10.11 11.84
CA ASP A 46 -0.46 11.03 12.93
C ASP A 46 -1.70 11.88 12.59
N SER A 47 -2.01 12.87 13.43
CA SER A 47 -3.14 13.79 13.20
C SER A 47 -2.92 14.78 12.05
N ASN A 48 -1.69 14.95 11.57
CA ASN A 48 -1.31 15.81 10.45
C ASN A 48 -1.16 15.02 9.13
N GLU A 49 -1.54 13.73 9.14
CA GLU A 49 -1.33 12.79 8.03
C GLU A 49 0.13 12.45 7.76
N ASP A 50 1.03 12.73 8.69
CA ASP A 50 2.44 12.35 8.59
C ASP A 50 2.61 10.88 8.96
N LEU A 51 3.49 10.17 8.23
CA LEU A 51 3.83 8.78 8.52
C LEU A 51 4.50 8.66 9.89
N LEU A 52 3.86 7.92 10.80
CA LEU A 52 4.45 7.52 12.09
C LEU A 52 5.27 6.24 11.95
N GLU A 53 4.68 5.19 11.37
CA GLU A 53 5.27 3.85 11.32
C GLU A 53 4.67 2.98 10.21
N ASP A 54 5.51 2.18 9.55
CA ASP A 54 5.09 1.10 8.66
C ASP A 54 4.72 -0.14 9.50
N MET A 55 3.44 -0.51 9.55
CA MET A 55 2.99 -1.62 10.40
C MET A 55 3.12 -2.98 9.71
N VAL A 56 2.83 -3.08 8.41
CA VAL A 56 2.85 -4.34 7.67
C VAL A 56 3.22 -4.09 6.20
N VAL A 57 4.15 -4.89 5.67
CA VAL A 57 4.45 -4.96 4.22
C VAL A 57 4.27 -6.40 3.76
N ILE A 58 3.38 -6.63 2.80
CA ILE A 58 3.21 -7.93 2.13
C ILE A 58 3.67 -7.78 0.68
N ILE A 59 4.65 -8.60 0.29
CA ILE A 59 5.22 -8.61 -1.06
C ILE A 59 4.54 -9.71 -1.88
N TYR A 60 4.00 -9.33 -3.03
CA TYR A 60 3.41 -10.22 -4.03
C TYR A 60 4.25 -10.19 -5.30
N LYS A 61 4.34 -11.32 -5.99
CA LYS A 61 4.94 -11.36 -7.32
C LYS A 61 3.98 -10.78 -8.37
N GLN A 62 4.50 -10.44 -9.54
CA GLN A 62 3.70 -9.90 -10.64
C GLN A 62 2.53 -10.82 -11.03
N GLU A 63 2.72 -12.15 -11.04
CA GLU A 63 1.66 -13.12 -11.35
C GLU A 63 0.53 -13.16 -10.31
N GLU A 64 0.73 -12.55 -9.13
CA GLU A 64 -0.22 -12.51 -8.02
C GLU A 64 -1.05 -11.21 -7.96
N GLU A 65 -1.07 -10.39 -9.02
CA GLU A 65 -1.80 -9.11 -9.05
C GLU A 65 -3.24 -9.20 -8.49
N THR A 66 -4.04 -10.13 -9.01
CA THR A 66 -5.44 -10.33 -8.58
C THR A 66 -5.53 -10.60 -7.07
N LYS A 67 -4.55 -11.33 -6.52
CA LYS A 67 -4.50 -11.67 -5.10
C LYS A 67 -4.06 -10.46 -4.27
N ALA A 68 -3.09 -9.68 -4.75
CA ALA A 68 -2.63 -8.46 -4.10
C ALA A 68 -3.77 -7.43 -3.97
N GLN A 69 -4.53 -7.21 -5.06
CA GLN A 69 -5.70 -6.33 -5.06
C GLN A 69 -6.83 -6.85 -4.15
N ALA A 70 -7.09 -8.17 -4.16
CA ALA A 70 -8.11 -8.76 -3.29
C ALA A 70 -7.75 -8.64 -1.81
N GLU A 71 -6.49 -8.84 -1.43
CA GLU A 71 -6.05 -8.69 -0.04
C GLU A 71 -6.10 -7.23 0.43
N ALA A 72 -5.72 -6.26 -0.42
CA ALA A 72 -5.86 -4.84 -0.11
C ALA A 72 -7.33 -4.48 0.22
N LYS A 73 -8.28 -4.96 -0.61
CA LYS A 73 -9.73 -4.76 -0.40
C LYS A 73 -10.23 -5.46 0.87
N LYS A 74 -9.70 -6.64 1.20
CA LYS A 74 -10.05 -7.38 2.42
C LYS A 74 -9.54 -6.68 3.69
N ILE A 75 -8.29 -6.23 3.71
CA ILE A 75 -7.72 -5.46 4.84
C ILE A 75 -8.53 -4.19 5.04
N HIS A 76 -8.81 -3.47 3.96
CA HIS A 76 -9.67 -2.29 3.98
C HIS A 76 -11.03 -2.55 4.64
N LYS A 77 -11.74 -3.60 4.18
CA LYS A 77 -13.05 -3.96 4.74
C LYS A 77 -12.96 -4.30 6.23
N ASN A 78 -11.97 -5.09 6.62
CA ASN A 78 -11.78 -5.46 8.03
C ASN A 78 -11.51 -4.23 8.90
N LEU A 79 -10.69 -3.29 8.43
CA LEU A 79 -10.43 -2.03 9.13
C LEU A 79 -11.71 -1.19 9.23
N ALA A 80 -12.44 -1.00 8.12
CA ALA A 80 -13.70 -0.25 8.12
C ALA A 80 -14.74 -0.82 9.10
N GLU A 81 -14.86 -2.16 9.18
CA GLU A 81 -15.78 -2.85 10.11
C GLU A 81 -15.36 -2.71 11.58
N HIS A 82 -14.06 -2.75 11.88
CA HIS A 82 -13.56 -2.54 13.24
C HIS A 82 -13.68 -1.07 13.69
N TYR A 83 -13.63 -0.15 12.74
CA TYR A 83 -13.68 1.29 12.96
C TYR A 83 -15.00 1.93 12.50
N THR A 84 -16.09 1.18 12.58
CA THR A 84 -17.50 1.38 12.12
C THR A 84 -18.11 2.80 12.17
N TRP A 85 -17.51 3.75 12.87
CA TRP A 85 -17.98 5.14 13.00
C TRP A 85 -17.20 6.16 12.16
N MET A 86 -16.24 5.71 11.34
CA MET A 86 -15.35 6.59 10.59
C MET A 86 -15.56 6.48 9.07
N GLU A 87 -15.54 7.64 8.40
CA GLU A 87 -15.64 7.73 6.94
C GLU A 87 -14.39 7.12 6.30
N VAL A 88 -14.60 6.14 5.44
CA VAL A 88 -13.55 5.41 4.76
C VAL A 88 -13.48 5.88 3.31
N LYS A 89 -12.30 6.33 2.88
CA LYS A 89 -12.05 6.72 1.48
C LYS A 89 -11.17 5.67 0.83
N TYR A 90 -11.67 5.05 -0.23
CA TYR A 90 -10.91 4.20 -1.14
C TYR A 90 -10.74 4.94 -2.46
N THR A 91 -9.51 5.00 -2.96
CA THR A 91 -9.18 5.61 -4.24
C THR A 91 -8.34 4.62 -5.03
N GLU A 92 -8.85 4.21 -6.19
CA GLU A 92 -8.06 3.48 -7.18
C GLU A 92 -7.38 4.52 -8.07
N THR A 93 -6.07 4.41 -8.17
CA THR A 93 -5.29 5.20 -9.12
C THR A 93 -5.44 4.52 -10.48
N HIS A 94 -6.30 5.04 -11.34
CA HIS A 94 -6.34 4.64 -12.74
C HIS A 94 -5.36 5.54 -13.50
N GLU A 95 -4.31 4.94 -14.08
CA GLU A 95 -3.56 5.56 -15.18
C GLU A 95 -4.12 5.07 -16.51
#